data_AF-A0A0E3PCL2-F1
#
_entry.id   AF-A0A0E3PCL2-F1
#
_cell.length_a   1.000
_cell.length_b   1.000
_cell.length_c   1.000
_cell.angle_alpha   90.00
_cell.angle_beta   90.00
_cell.angle_gamma   90.00
#
_symmetry.space_group_name_H-M   'P 1'
#
loop_
_entity.id
_entity.type
_entity.pdbx_description
1 polymer ?
#
loop_
_entity_poly.entity_id
_entity_poly.type
_entity_poly.pdbx_seq_one_letter_code
_entity_poly.pdbx_strand_id
1 'polypeptide(L)'
;MQKKFVEKLEKILEDARKKGAEPQTYGEEHEKGFFFNPTIIPAASTDMEVCNIEIFGPVAPVITAKDEDEAVEIANSTEFGLGAKIWSGDPYRTILILIYVPIMWQNNTTICSIA
;
A
#
# COMPACT_ATOMS: atom_id res chain seq x y z
N MET A 1 3.56 23.76 -4.93
CA MET A 1 2.86 22.46 -5.14
C MET A 1 3.70 21.31 -4.61
N GLN A 2 4.96 21.19 -5.03
CA GLN A 2 5.86 20.08 -4.68
C GLN A 2 6.25 20.01 -3.18
N LYS A 3 6.53 21.15 -2.53
CA LYS A 3 6.82 21.18 -1.07
C LYS A 3 5.66 20.68 -0.20
N LYS A 4 4.42 21.08 -0.54
CA LYS A 4 3.21 20.65 0.18
C LYS A 4 2.98 19.14 0.10
N PHE A 5 3.45 18.50 -0.97
CA PHE A 5 3.35 17.05 -1.14
C PHE A 5 4.30 16.31 -0.20
N VAL A 6 5.57 16.74 -0.13
CA VAL A 6 6.55 16.19 0.84
C VAL A 6 6.05 16.36 2.28
N GLU A 7 5.53 17.54 2.63
CA GLU A 7 4.91 17.78 3.94
C GLU A 7 3.70 16.87 4.22
N LYS A 8 2.94 16.48 3.20
CA LYS A 8 1.82 15.52 3.34
C LYS A 8 2.36 14.11 3.64
N LEU A 9 3.41 13.68 2.93
CA LEU A 9 4.02 12.36 3.15
C LEU A 9 4.57 12.23 4.57
N GLU A 10 5.24 13.26 5.09
CA GLU A 10 5.73 13.27 6.47
C GLU A 10 4.61 13.13 7.51
N LYS A 11 3.46 13.77 7.28
CA LYS A 11 2.29 13.63 8.16
C LYS A 11 1.73 12.22 8.16
N ILE A 12 1.73 11.55 7.00
CA ILE A 12 1.30 10.14 6.89
C ILE A 12 2.26 9.24 7.69
N LEU A 13 3.57 9.48 7.62
CA LEU A 13 4.55 8.74 8.43
C LEU A 13 4.34 8.99 9.93
N GLU A 14 3.99 10.22 10.31
CA GLU A 14 3.69 10.56 11.71
C GLU A 14 2.41 9.85 12.21
N ASP A 15 1.33 9.80 11.40
CA ASP A 15 0.11 9.04 11.74
C ASP A 15 0.42 7.56 11.93
N ALA A 16 1.17 6.96 11.00
CA ALA A 16 1.58 5.56 11.09
C ALA A 16 2.36 5.28 12.38
N ARG A 17 3.34 6.14 12.74
CA ARG A 17 4.09 6.03 14.00
C ARG A 17 3.19 6.14 15.23
N LYS A 18 2.23 7.07 15.23
CA LYS A 18 1.27 7.24 16.35
C LYS A 18 0.37 6.03 16.54
N LYS A 19 0.02 5.34 15.44
CA LYS A 19 -0.78 4.12 15.45
C LYS A 19 0.06 2.84 15.63
N GLY A 20 1.35 2.97 15.92
CA GLY A 20 2.22 1.86 16.32
C GLY A 20 2.93 1.14 15.17
N ALA A 21 2.91 1.67 13.94
CA ALA A 21 3.79 1.19 12.88
C ALA A 21 5.20 1.76 13.01
N GLU A 22 6.18 1.03 12.48
CA GLU A 22 7.57 1.47 12.38
C GLU A 22 7.98 1.61 10.90
N PRO A 23 7.77 2.79 10.26
CA PRO A 23 8.15 3.02 8.88
C PRO A 23 9.64 2.78 8.63
N GLN A 24 9.96 2.01 7.59
CA GLN A 24 11.30 1.69 7.15
C GLN A 24 11.62 2.49 5.88
N THR A 25 12.53 3.45 5.99
CA THR A 25 12.91 4.33 4.88
C THR A 25 14.26 3.91 4.31
N TYR A 26 14.37 3.87 2.98
CA TYR A 26 15.54 3.39 2.25
C TYR A 26 16.09 4.46 1.31
N GLY A 27 17.41 4.54 1.20
CA GLY A 27 18.10 5.51 0.33
C GLY A 27 18.82 6.61 1.11
N GLU A 28 19.47 7.50 0.38
CA GLU A 28 20.24 8.62 0.93
C GLU A 28 19.39 9.89 0.95
N GLU A 29 19.66 10.81 1.87
CA GLU A 29 19.03 12.12 1.85
C GLU A 29 19.61 12.97 0.72
N HIS A 30 18.75 13.71 0.03
CA HIS A 30 19.15 14.61 -1.04
C HIS A 30 18.99 16.06 -0.60
N GLU A 31 20.09 16.83 -0.58
CA GLU A 31 20.10 18.23 -0.11
C GLU A 31 19.30 19.20 -0.99
N LYS A 32 19.06 18.85 -2.26
CA LYS A 32 18.40 19.72 -3.24
C LYS A 32 17.30 18.98 -3.98
N GLY A 33 16.16 19.64 -4.15
CA GLY A 33 14.98 19.10 -4.83
C GLY A 33 13.87 18.70 -3.85
N PHE A 34 12.84 18.04 -4.38
CA PHE A 34 11.71 17.52 -3.60
C PHE A 34 11.72 15.99 -3.65
N PHE A 35 12.82 15.41 -3.16
CA PHE A 35 12.99 13.97 -3.09
C PHE A 35 12.35 13.44 -1.81
N PHE A 36 11.77 12.24 -1.91
CA PHE A 36 11.25 11.49 -0.76
C PHE A 36 11.73 10.06 -0.89
N ASN A 37 12.32 9.54 0.18
CA ASN A 37 12.94 8.24 0.15
C ASN A 37 11.89 7.12 0.17
N PRO A 38 12.07 6.06 -0.65
CA PRO A 38 11.20 4.90 -0.64
C PRO A 38 10.98 4.39 0.78
N THR A 39 9.72 4.30 1.20
CA THR A 39 9.36 3.95 2.57
C THR A 39 8.36 2.80 2.58
N ILE A 40 8.68 1.73 3.31
CA ILE A 40 7.78 0.62 3.59
C ILE A 40 7.18 0.84 4.98
N ILE A 41 5.87 0.73 5.11
CA ILE A 41 5.17 0.87 6.39
C ILE A 41 4.55 -0.49 6.74
N PRO A 42 5.10 -1.23 7.71
CA PRO A 42 4.42 -2.38 8.28
C PRO A 42 3.20 -1.86 9.06
N ALA A 43 2.03 -1.91 8.44
CA ALA A 43 0.82 -1.38 9.02
C ALA A 43 0.39 -2.27 10.18
N ALA A 44 0.31 -1.70 11.38
CA ALA A 44 -0.17 -2.41 12.57
C ALA A 44 -1.70 -2.59 12.56
N SER A 45 -2.41 -1.79 11.77
CA SER A 45 -3.87 -1.78 11.67
C SER A 45 -4.33 -1.10 10.38
N THR A 46 -5.54 -1.45 9.92
CA THR A 46 -6.14 -0.89 8.69
C THR A 46 -6.74 0.50 8.88
N ASP A 47 -6.80 1.04 10.11
CA ASP A 47 -7.27 2.38 10.43
C ASP A 47 -6.21 3.48 10.19
N MET A 48 -4.98 3.09 9.82
CA MET A 48 -3.91 4.02 9.47
C MET A 48 -4.29 4.81 8.22
N GLU A 49 -3.95 6.11 8.18
CA GLU A 49 -4.29 6.97 7.03
C GLU A 49 -3.70 6.38 5.74
N VAL A 50 -2.47 5.86 5.82
CA VAL A 50 -1.75 5.21 4.71
C VAL A 50 -2.54 4.05 4.05
N CYS A 51 -3.44 3.39 4.79
CA CYS A 51 -4.22 2.26 4.27
C CYS A 51 -5.51 2.69 3.56
N ASN A 52 -5.95 3.94 3.75
CA ASN A 52 -7.27 4.41 3.31
C ASN A 52 -7.23 5.53 2.27
N ILE A 53 -6.04 6.02 1.92
CA ILE A 53 -5.88 7.07 0.91
C ILE A 53 -4.87 6.67 -0.15
N GLU A 54 -5.09 7.17 -1.36
CA GLU A 54 -4.11 7.08 -2.44
C GLU A 54 -3.03 8.17 -2.25
N ILE A 55 -1.79 7.73 -2.01
CA ILE A 55 -0.68 8.61 -1.61
C ILE A 55 0.05 9.20 -2.83
N PHE A 56 0.10 8.46 -3.94
CA PHE A 56 0.88 8.80 -5.15
C PHE A 56 2.37 9.09 -4.89
N GLY A 57 2.91 8.67 -3.75
CA GLY A 57 4.31 8.84 -3.34
C GLY A 57 5.02 7.50 -3.23
N PRO A 58 6.35 7.48 -3.03
CA PRO A 58 7.11 6.24 -2.89
C PRO A 58 6.95 5.65 -1.47
N VAL A 59 5.70 5.44 -1.06
CA VAL A 59 5.31 4.89 0.25
C VAL A 59 4.43 3.68 0.01
N ALA A 60 4.80 2.53 0.56
CA ALA A 60 4.08 1.28 0.42
C ALA A 60 3.65 0.74 1.80
N PRO A 61 2.36 0.76 2.14
CA PRO A 61 1.86 0.04 3.31
C PRO A 61 1.89 -1.47 3.06
N VAL A 62 2.23 -2.23 4.08
CA VAL A 62 2.20 -3.69 4.09
C VAL A 62 1.32 -4.12 5.25
N ILE A 63 0.22 -4.79 4.94
CA ILE A 63 -0.74 -5.32 5.91
C ILE A 63 -0.57 -6.84 5.93
N THR A 64 -0.41 -7.41 7.13
CA THR A 64 -0.39 -8.86 7.32
C THR A 64 -1.79 -9.38 7.62
N ALA A 65 -2.22 -10.40 6.89
CA ALA A 65 -3.45 -11.13 7.16
C ALA A 65 -3.11 -12.53 7.69
N LYS A 66 -3.94 -13.07 8.57
CA LYS A 66 -3.79 -14.40 9.18
C LYS A 66 -4.13 -15.53 8.19
N ASP A 67 -5.06 -15.27 7.28
CA ASP A 67 -5.60 -16.23 6.32
C ASP A 67 -6.12 -15.52 5.06
N GLU A 68 -6.57 -16.32 4.09
CA GLU A 68 -7.06 -15.86 2.80
C GLU A 68 -8.36 -15.05 2.93
N ASP A 69 -9.27 -15.47 3.81
CA ASP A 69 -10.55 -14.79 4.02
C ASP A 69 -10.33 -13.37 4.56
N GLU A 70 -9.47 -13.22 5.57
CA GLU A 70 -9.10 -11.90 6.10
C GLU A 70 -8.37 -11.05 5.05
N ALA A 71 -7.51 -11.65 4.22
CA ALA A 71 -6.84 -10.91 3.15
C ALA A 71 -7.86 -10.36 2.13
N VAL A 72 -8.91 -11.11 1.82
CA VAL A 72 -10.01 -10.68 0.93
C VAL A 72 -10.84 -9.58 1.59
N GLU A 73 -11.15 -9.71 2.88
CA GLU A 73 -11.86 -8.68 3.64
C GLU A 73 -11.08 -7.36 3.65
N ILE A 74 -9.77 -7.41 3.93
CA ILE A 74 -8.88 -6.24 3.89
C ILE A 74 -8.79 -5.66 2.48
N ALA A 75 -8.65 -6.49 1.45
CA ALA A 75 -8.55 -6.01 0.06
C ALA A 75 -9.84 -5.32 -0.42
N ASN A 76 -10.99 -5.76 0.09
CA ASN A 76 -12.29 -5.17 -0.22
C ASN A 76 -12.70 -4.04 0.74
N SER A 77 -11.96 -3.81 1.84
CA SER A 77 -12.25 -2.76 2.83
C SER A 77 -11.75 -1.39 2.36
N THR A 78 -12.10 -0.99 1.15
CA THR A 78 -11.74 0.30 0.56
C THR A 78 -12.89 0.82 -0.29
N GLU A 79 -13.01 2.14 -0.36
CA GLU A 79 -13.97 2.80 -1.26
C GLU A 79 -13.48 2.81 -2.73
N PHE A 80 -12.21 2.45 -2.95
CA PHE A 80 -11.58 2.38 -4.26
C PHE A 80 -11.72 0.99 -4.87
N GLY A 81 -11.49 0.86 -6.18
CA GLY A 81 -11.64 -0.42 -6.87
C GLY A 81 -11.08 -0.40 -8.28
N LEU A 82 -9.84 0.08 -8.47
CA LEU A 82 -9.25 0.22 -9.80
C LEU A 82 -8.73 -1.12 -10.34
N GLY A 83 -8.01 -1.88 -9.51
CA GLY A 83 -7.43 -3.16 -9.89
C GLY A 83 -6.79 -3.87 -8.71
N ALA A 84 -6.66 -5.19 -8.81
CA ALA A 84 -6.02 -6.02 -7.80
C ALA A 84 -5.08 -7.04 -8.44
N LYS A 85 -4.13 -7.53 -7.65
CA LYS A 85 -3.20 -8.58 -8.08
C LYS A 85 -3.09 -9.64 -7.02
N ILE A 86 -3.03 -10.89 -7.46
CA ILE A 86 -2.82 -12.03 -6.58
C ILE A 86 -1.57 -12.79 -7.03
N TRP A 87 -0.75 -13.14 -6.06
CA TRP A 87 0.44 -13.95 -6.23
C TRP A 87 0.26 -15.25 -5.46
N SER A 88 0.23 -16.38 -6.18
CA SER A 88 0.03 -17.70 -5.58
C SER A 88 0.77 -18.76 -6.39
N GLY A 89 1.34 -19.75 -5.69
CA GLY A 89 1.89 -20.96 -6.32
C GLY A 89 0.81 -21.93 -6.80
N ASP A 90 -0.44 -21.76 -6.35
CA ASP A 90 -1.60 -22.54 -6.76
C ASP A 90 -2.58 -21.62 -7.54
N PRO A 91 -2.61 -21.71 -8.88
CA PRO A 91 -3.45 -20.84 -9.70
C PRO A 91 -4.94 -21.13 -9.55
N TYR A 92 -5.34 -22.33 -9.10
CA TYR A 92 -6.74 -22.67 -8.93
C TYR A 92 -7.36 -21.99 -7.71
N ARG A 93 -6.58 -21.82 -6.64
CA ARG A 93 -7.00 -21.02 -5.47
C ARG A 93 -7.28 -19.59 -5.86
N THR A 94 -6.42 -19.00 -6.69
CA THR A 94 -6.55 -17.62 -7.14
C THR A 94 -7.86 -17.32 -7.88
N ILE A 95 -8.43 -18.30 -8.59
CA ILE A 95 -9.69 -18.13 -9.33
C ILE A 95 -10.90 -17.98 -8.38
N LEU A 96 -10.81 -18.53 -7.18
CA LEU A 96 -11.88 -18.52 -6.19
C LEU A 96 -11.87 -17.26 -5.30
N ILE A 97 -10.76 -16.50 -5.31
CA ILE A 97 -10.59 -15.28 -4.53
C ILE A 97 -11.37 -14.14 -5.21
N LEU A 98 -12.38 -13.61 -4.51
CA LEU A 98 -13.26 -12.56 -4.99
C LEU A 98 -12.85 -11.19 -4.43
N ILE A 99 -12.12 -10.42 -5.22
CA ILE A 99 -11.82 -9.00 -4.95
C ILE A 99 -12.65 -8.16 -5.92
N TYR A 100 -13.40 -7.17 -5.40
CA TYR A 100 -14.34 -6.36 -6.17
C TYR A 100 -13.62 -5.28 -6.99
N VAL A 101 -12.99 -5.69 -8.09
CA VAL A 101 -12.28 -4.81 -9.02
C VAL A 101 -12.62 -5.17 -10.48
N PRO A 102 -12.58 -4.21 -11.42
CA PRO A 102 -12.84 -4.47 -12.83
C PRO A 102 -11.70 -5.22 -13.52
N ILE A 103 -10.47 -5.16 -12.98
CA ILE A 103 -9.30 -5.79 -13.57
C ILE A 103 -8.48 -6.53 -12.51
N MET A 104 -8.22 -7.82 -12.75
CA MET A 104 -7.36 -8.66 -11.92
C MET A 104 -6.20 -9.26 -12.71
N TRP A 105 -5.02 -9.31 -12.09
CA TRP A 105 -3.85 -10.02 -12.62
C TRP A 105 -3.38 -11.14 -11.69
N GLN A 106 -2.89 -12.22 -12.29
CA GLN A 106 -2.29 -13.36 -11.59
C GLN A 106 -0.82 -13.49 -11.96
N ASN A 107 0.06 -13.60 -10.96
CA ASN A 107 1.48 -13.91 -11.13
C ASN A 107 2.21 -13.04 -12.19
N ASN A 108 1.91 -11.74 -12.25
CA ASN A 108 2.52 -10.82 -13.20
C ASN A 108 3.07 -9.55 -12.53
N THR A 109 4.36 -9.30 -12.75
CA THR A 109 5.14 -8.20 -12.16
C THR A 109 4.91 -6.87 -12.86
N THR A 110 4.46 -6.87 -14.11
CA THR A 110 4.41 -5.65 -14.94
C THR A 110 3.04 -5.01 -14.90
N ILE A 111 2.81 -4.18 -13.88
CA ILE A 111 1.92 -3.00 -13.92
C ILE A 111 2.31 -2.14 -12.73
N CYS A 112 2.68 -0.88 -12.99
CA CYS A 112 2.84 0.14 -11.97
C CYS A 112 1.55 0.19 -11.14
N SER A 113 1.69 0.02 -9.84
CA SER A 113 0.67 0.30 -8.84
C SER A 113 -0.06 1.61 -9.18
N ILE A 114 -1.36 1.53 -9.40
CA ILE A 114 -2.28 2.65 -9.26
C ILE A 114 -3.29 2.20 -8.21
N ALA A 115 -2.95 2.52 -6.97
CA ALA A 115 -3.79 2.57 -5.78
C ALA A 115 -3.01 3.35 -4.71
#